data_AF-A0A4P7WE62-F1
#
_entry.id   AF-A0A4P7WE62-F1
#
_cell.length_a   1.000
_cell.length_b   1.000
_cell.length_c   1.000
_cell.angle_alpha   90.00
_cell.angle_beta   90.00
_cell.angle_gamma   90.00
#
_symmetry.space_group_name_H-M   'P 1'
#
loop_
_entity.id
_entity.type
_entity.pdbx_description
1 polymer ?
#
loop_
_entity_poly.entity_id
_entity_poly.type
_entity_poly.pdbx_seq_one_letter_code
_entity_poly.pdbx_strand_id
1 'polypeptide(L)'
;MTQNAKEPPFPWPVKWKYSSRSRRLSLRIDPRCSGVVLSLPLNFPKEKALLFIRAHIEWIQKQLEALPPPADQANEILIEGKTYPIVRVPERPSFRPKLCSDKFIVRENDPNELARIEAFLKARAKILLPVLAKKWSEIMQAEFSRITLRDTKSRWGSCNTQRAIMLNWRLILAPKAVQEYVIIHELSHLTHFNHSPDFWALVENFCPNGKIGRKESEKWLKNYGIKLQRTV
;
A
#
# COMPACT_ATOMS: atom_id res chain seq x y z
N MET A 1 -12.46 -6.57 32.19
CA MET A 1 -11.42 -6.07 33.12
C MET A 1 -10.09 -6.03 32.38
N THR A 2 -9.77 -4.87 31.83
CA THR A 2 -8.58 -4.60 30.99
C THR A 2 -7.39 -4.30 31.89
N GLN A 3 -6.54 -5.29 32.13
CA GLN A 3 -5.28 -5.07 32.83
C GLN A 3 -4.30 -4.32 31.90
N ASN A 4 -4.01 -3.09 32.31
CA ASN A 4 -2.88 -2.27 31.90
C ASN A 4 -1.57 -3.07 32.02
N ALA A 5 -1.10 -3.65 30.92
CA ALA A 5 0.26 -4.15 30.83
C ALA A 5 1.14 -2.99 30.35
N LYS A 6 1.95 -2.42 31.27
CA LYS A 6 3.02 -1.45 31.00
C LYS A 6 3.66 -1.74 29.63
N GLU A 7 3.59 -0.77 28.73
CA GLU A 7 4.18 -0.83 27.39
C GLU A 7 5.66 -1.22 27.49
N PRO A 8 6.17 -2.09 26.60
CA PRO A 8 7.58 -2.45 26.63
C PRO A 8 8.47 -1.24 26.30
N PRO A 9 9.68 -1.13 26.86
CA PRO A 9 10.53 0.06 26.81
C PRO A 9 11.28 0.15 25.48
N PHE A 10 10.55 0.28 24.38
CA PHE A 10 11.11 0.55 23.07
C PHE A 10 10.66 1.94 22.62
N PRO A 11 11.52 2.74 21.97
CA PRO A 11 11.14 4.09 21.54
C PRO A 11 10.22 4.09 20.30
N TRP A 12 9.74 2.92 19.87
CA TRP A 12 8.79 2.71 18.80
C TRP A 12 7.64 1.79 19.24
N PRO A 13 6.42 1.97 18.70
CA PRO A 13 5.28 1.15 19.06
C PRO A 13 5.44 -0.30 18.60
N VAL A 14 5.06 -1.25 19.46
CA VAL A 14 5.10 -2.70 19.14
C VAL A 14 3.68 -3.28 19.11
N LYS A 15 3.25 -3.74 17.94
CA LYS A 15 1.99 -4.45 17.75
C LYS A 15 2.18 -5.96 17.83
N TRP A 16 1.48 -6.58 18.77
CA TRP A 16 1.51 -8.02 19.02
C TRP A 16 0.43 -8.73 18.20
N LYS A 17 0.83 -9.68 17.34
CA LYS A 17 -0.08 -10.45 16.49
C LYS A 17 0.02 -11.94 16.80
N TYR A 18 -0.83 -12.40 17.71
CA TYR A 18 -0.95 -13.82 18.04
C TYR A 18 -1.67 -14.58 16.93
N SER A 19 -1.17 -15.77 16.58
CA SER A 19 -1.77 -16.60 15.52
C SER A 19 -1.64 -18.08 15.81
N SER A 20 -2.75 -18.80 15.73
CA SER A 20 -2.80 -20.27 15.81
C SER A 20 -2.07 -20.97 14.66
N ARG A 21 -1.86 -20.27 13.54
CA ARG A 21 -1.15 -20.79 12.37
C ARG A 21 0.35 -20.50 12.40
N SER A 22 0.80 -19.56 13.24
CA SER A 22 2.24 -19.31 13.34
C SER A 22 2.90 -20.43 14.12
N ARG A 23 4.03 -20.91 13.60
CA ARG A 23 4.92 -21.86 14.29
C ARG A 23 6.23 -21.22 14.71
N ARG A 24 6.46 -19.97 14.29
CA ARG A 24 7.70 -19.22 14.53
C ARG A 24 7.40 -17.78 14.92
N LEU A 25 8.41 -17.11 15.48
CA LEU A 25 8.41 -15.66 15.62
C LEU A 25 8.74 -15.02 14.27
N SER A 26 8.09 -13.90 13.96
CA SER A 26 8.48 -13.06 12.83
C SER A 26 8.30 -11.59 13.14
N LEU A 27 9.33 -10.79 12.87
CA LEU A 27 9.31 -9.34 12.97
C LEU A 27 9.09 -8.72 11.59
N ARG A 28 8.28 -7.67 11.55
CA ARG A 28 8.08 -6.82 10.38
C ARG A 28 7.92 -5.38 10.83
N ILE A 29 8.33 -4.43 10.00
CA ILE A 29 8.01 -3.01 10.21
C ILE A 29 6.62 -2.74 9.63
N ASP A 30 5.81 -1.96 10.34
CA ASP A 30 4.58 -1.35 9.83
C ASP A 30 4.91 0.09 9.42
N PRO A 31 5.05 0.35 8.10
CA PRO A 31 5.41 1.67 7.64
C PRO A 31 4.39 2.72 8.06
N ARG A 32 3.12 2.40 8.31
CA ARG A 32 2.12 3.44 8.57
C ARG A 32 2.25 4.11 9.93
N CYS A 33 2.71 3.37 10.92
CA CYS A 33 2.81 3.84 12.30
C CYS A 33 4.25 3.91 12.80
N SER A 34 5.25 3.80 11.89
CA SER A 34 6.67 3.74 12.23
C SER A 34 6.94 2.74 13.37
N GLY A 35 6.30 1.58 13.30
CA GLY A 35 6.24 0.61 14.39
C GLY A 35 6.64 -0.79 13.98
N VAL A 36 6.68 -1.68 14.95
CA VAL A 36 7.08 -3.08 14.77
C VAL A 36 5.87 -3.99 14.97
N VAL A 37 5.66 -4.92 14.04
CA VAL A 37 4.67 -6.00 14.16
C VAL A 37 5.41 -7.29 14.48
N LEU A 38 5.21 -7.80 15.69
CA LEU A 38 5.68 -9.12 16.10
C LEU A 38 4.55 -10.13 15.93
N SER A 39 4.72 -11.10 15.03
CA SER A 39 3.80 -12.24 14.92
C SER A 39 4.35 -13.45 15.66
N LEU A 40 3.51 -14.10 16.48
CA LEU A 40 3.91 -15.16 17.41
C LEU A 40 2.82 -16.24 17.57
N PRO A 41 3.17 -17.50 17.89
CA PRO A 41 2.21 -18.55 18.19
C PRO A 41 1.28 -18.19 19.36
N LEU A 42 0.10 -18.83 19.42
CA LEU A 42 -0.75 -18.76 20.61
C LEU A 42 0.04 -19.28 21.82
N ASN A 43 -0.04 -18.58 22.95
CA ASN A 43 0.63 -18.91 24.22
C ASN A 43 2.16 -18.86 24.21
N PHE A 44 2.79 -18.21 23.22
CA PHE A 44 4.24 -18.02 23.24
C PHE A 44 4.65 -17.08 24.39
N PRO A 45 5.65 -17.43 25.23
CA PRO A 45 6.04 -16.62 26.38
C PRO A 45 6.47 -15.21 26.00
N LYS A 46 5.85 -14.19 26.63
CA LYS A 46 6.11 -12.77 26.34
C LYS A 46 7.57 -12.39 26.58
N GLU A 47 8.21 -12.95 27.61
CA GLU A 47 9.62 -12.70 27.93
C GLU A 47 10.57 -13.14 26.81
N LYS A 48 10.37 -14.35 26.28
CA LYS A 48 11.14 -14.85 25.12
C LYS A 48 10.91 -13.99 23.88
N ALA A 49 9.68 -13.50 23.69
CA ALA A 49 9.36 -12.58 22.60
C ALA A 49 10.05 -11.21 22.76
N LEU A 50 10.16 -10.69 23.99
CA LEU A 50 10.91 -9.47 24.28
C LEU A 50 12.41 -9.64 24.05
N LEU A 51 12.99 -10.77 24.45
CA LEU A 51 14.39 -11.12 24.13
C LEU A 51 14.62 -11.18 22.62
N PHE A 52 13.68 -11.76 21.87
CA PHE A 52 13.74 -11.79 20.42
C PHE A 52 13.72 -10.39 19.81
N ILE A 53 12.87 -9.48 20.31
CA ILE A 53 12.88 -8.06 19.86
C ILE A 53 14.23 -7.42 20.19
N ARG A 54 14.73 -7.58 21.42
CA ARG A 54 16.01 -7.00 21.86
C ARG A 54 17.18 -7.43 20.97
N ALA A 55 17.23 -8.72 20.61
CA ALA A 55 18.24 -9.26 19.71
C ALA A 55 18.19 -8.69 18.27
N HIS A 56 17.09 -8.01 17.89
CA HIS A 56 16.91 -7.43 16.56
C HIS A 56 16.80 -5.88 16.61
N ILE A 57 17.17 -5.23 17.71
CA ILE A 57 17.05 -3.77 17.86
C ILE A 57 17.77 -3.02 16.75
N GLU A 58 19.02 -3.37 16.45
CA GLU A 58 19.82 -2.68 15.41
C GLU A 58 19.17 -2.81 14.03
N TRP A 59 18.66 -4.01 13.72
CA TRP A 59 17.91 -4.23 12.48
C TRP A 59 16.63 -3.40 12.45
N ILE A 60 15.87 -3.35 13.55
CA ILE A 60 14.64 -2.54 13.66
C ILE A 60 14.96 -1.05 13.45
N GLN A 61 15.96 -0.51 14.15
CA GLN A 61 16.38 0.89 14.03
C GLN A 61 16.74 1.23 12.60
N LYS A 62 17.63 0.45 11.98
CA LYS A 62 18.03 0.64 10.58
C LYS A 62 16.84 0.62 9.62
N GLN A 63 15.86 -0.26 9.84
CA GLN A 63 14.66 -0.31 9.00
C GLN A 63 13.73 0.88 9.24
N LEU A 64 13.60 1.37 10.47
CA LEU A 64 12.79 2.55 10.80
C LEU A 64 13.40 3.84 10.23
N GLU A 65 14.72 3.99 10.33
CA GLU A 65 15.48 5.12 9.77
C GLU A 65 15.41 5.15 8.23
N ALA A 66 15.35 3.98 7.58
CA ALA A 66 15.19 3.89 6.14
C ALA A 66 13.76 4.18 5.65
N LEU A 67 12.79 4.42 6.54
CA LEU A 67 11.43 4.75 6.13
C LEU A 67 11.38 6.18 5.56
N PRO A 68 10.59 6.42 4.50
CA PRO A 68 10.25 7.77 4.05
C PRO A 68 9.71 8.63 5.20
N PRO A 69 9.83 9.97 5.16
CA PRO A 69 9.25 10.84 6.18
C PRO A 69 7.77 10.53 6.46
N PRO A 70 7.31 10.71 7.71
CA PRO A 70 5.89 10.66 8.05
C PRO A 70 5.04 11.58 7.15
N ALA A 71 3.77 11.22 6.92
CA ALA A 71 2.91 11.94 5.97
C ALA A 71 2.64 13.40 6.37
N ASP A 72 2.56 13.67 7.68
CA ASP A 72 2.40 15.00 8.28
C ASP A 72 3.60 15.92 8.07
N GLN A 73 4.77 15.35 7.74
CA GLN A 73 6.00 16.09 7.46
C GLN A 73 6.33 16.14 5.95
N ALA A 74 5.44 15.64 5.10
CA ALA A 74 5.67 15.64 3.66
C ALA A 74 5.48 17.03 3.05
N ASN A 75 6.44 17.45 2.23
CA ASN A 75 6.37 18.67 1.41
C ASN A 75 6.08 18.36 -0.07
N GLU A 76 6.00 17.08 -0.41
CA GLU A 76 5.69 16.59 -1.75
C GLU A 76 4.74 15.41 -1.66
N ILE A 77 3.98 15.20 -2.73
CA ILE A 77 3.07 14.06 -2.86
C ILE A 77 3.24 13.41 -4.22
N LEU A 78 3.27 12.07 -4.23
CA LEU A 78 3.31 11.30 -5.46
C LEU A 78 1.87 11.02 -5.92
N ILE A 79 1.50 11.43 -7.12
CA ILE A 79 0.19 11.14 -7.72
C ILE A 79 0.42 10.63 -9.14
N GLU A 80 -0.10 9.45 -9.45
CA GLU A 80 0.05 8.79 -10.76
C GLU A 80 1.51 8.68 -11.23
N GLY A 81 2.45 8.50 -10.29
CA GLY A 81 3.88 8.40 -10.55
C GLY A 81 4.61 9.75 -10.74
N LYS A 82 3.91 10.87 -10.64
CA LYS A 82 4.50 12.23 -10.68
C LYS A 82 4.54 12.84 -9.28
N THR A 83 5.66 13.47 -8.96
CA THR A 83 5.84 14.16 -7.68
C THR A 83 5.35 15.60 -7.82
N TYR A 84 4.50 16.04 -6.89
CA TYR A 84 3.96 17.38 -6.82
C TYR A 84 4.35 18.03 -5.48
N PRO A 85 4.94 19.24 -5.46
CA PRO A 85 5.11 19.99 -4.24
C PRO A 85 3.74 20.30 -3.62
N ILE A 86 3.64 20.16 -2.29
CA ILE A 86 2.47 20.51 -1.51
C ILE A 86 2.56 22.00 -1.17
N VAL A 87 1.63 22.79 -1.69
CA VAL A 87 1.55 24.23 -1.44
C VAL A 87 0.38 24.51 -0.50
N ARG A 88 0.69 25.06 0.67
CA ARG A 88 -0.27 25.44 1.70
C ARG A 88 -0.69 26.90 1.47
N VAL A 89 -1.99 27.15 1.35
CA VAL A 89 -2.54 28.48 1.07
C VAL A 89 -3.57 28.92 2.12
N PRO A 90 -3.65 30.23 2.43
CA PRO A 90 -4.62 30.77 3.38
C PRO A 90 -6.02 30.80 2.76
N GLU A 91 -6.71 29.66 2.84
CA GLU A 91 -8.02 29.42 2.23
C GLU A 91 -9.11 29.12 3.26
N ARG A 92 -10.36 29.24 2.85
CA ARG A 92 -11.54 28.98 3.72
C ARG A 92 -11.60 27.52 4.21
N PRO A 93 -12.22 27.21 5.36
CA PRO A 93 -12.32 25.84 5.89
C PRO A 93 -13.02 24.81 4.98
N SER A 94 -13.85 25.27 4.04
CA SER A 94 -14.52 24.44 3.04
C SER A 94 -13.65 24.12 1.81
N PHE A 95 -12.46 24.72 1.70
CA PHE A 95 -11.51 24.43 0.63
C PHE A 95 -11.17 22.94 0.61
N ARG A 96 -11.09 22.38 -0.60
CA ARG A 96 -10.72 20.99 -0.83
C ARG A 96 -9.40 20.92 -1.57
N PRO A 97 -8.55 19.90 -1.29
CA PRO A 97 -7.29 19.76 -1.98
C PRO A 97 -7.46 19.76 -3.50
N LYS A 98 -6.55 20.42 -4.20
CA LYS A 98 -6.62 20.61 -5.65
C LYS A 98 -5.30 20.20 -6.29
N LEU A 99 -5.38 19.36 -7.31
CA LEU A 99 -4.23 19.02 -8.15
C LEU A 99 -4.17 20.01 -9.33
N CYS A 100 -3.05 20.72 -9.42
CA CYS A 100 -2.67 21.55 -10.57
C CYS A 100 -1.62 20.81 -11.42
N SER A 101 -1.23 21.39 -12.56
CA SER A 101 -0.24 20.79 -13.46
C SER A 101 1.14 20.60 -12.83
N ASP A 102 1.50 21.49 -11.90
CA ASP A 102 2.84 21.63 -11.31
C ASP A 102 2.86 21.47 -9.79
N LYS A 103 1.71 21.50 -9.12
CA LYS A 103 1.62 21.49 -7.65
C LYS A 103 0.33 20.87 -7.13
N PHE A 104 0.34 20.55 -5.84
CA PHE A 104 -0.84 20.09 -5.11
C PHE A 104 -1.17 21.09 -4.00
N ILE A 105 -2.34 21.71 -4.06
CA ILE A 105 -2.73 22.79 -3.16
C ILE A 105 -3.58 22.23 -2.03
N VAL A 106 -3.21 22.58 -0.79
CA VAL A 106 -3.95 22.25 0.43
C VAL A 106 -4.18 23.51 1.26
N ARG A 107 -5.12 23.46 2.20
CA ARG A 107 -5.40 24.57 3.10
C ARG A 107 -4.31 24.67 4.18
N GLU A 108 -3.78 25.86 4.38
CA GLU A 108 -2.85 26.15 5.47
C GLU A 108 -3.53 25.98 6.84
N ASN A 109 -2.77 25.54 7.84
CA ASN A 109 -3.22 25.34 9.22
C ASN A 109 -4.50 24.48 9.30
N ASP A 110 -4.60 23.44 8.45
CA ASP A 110 -5.72 22.51 8.48
C ASP A 110 -5.47 21.35 9.44
N PRO A 111 -6.18 21.25 10.58
CA PRO A 111 -6.04 20.11 11.49
C PRO A 111 -6.45 18.79 10.82
N ASN A 112 -7.18 18.85 9.70
CA ASN A 112 -7.61 17.69 8.92
C ASN A 112 -6.86 17.56 7.57
N GLU A 113 -5.70 18.19 7.40
CA GLU A 113 -4.93 18.18 6.14
C GLU A 113 -4.81 16.76 5.58
N LEU A 114 -4.21 15.83 6.32
CA LEU A 114 -3.98 14.45 5.87
C LEU A 114 -5.28 13.73 5.47
N ALA A 115 -6.34 13.85 6.29
CA ALA A 115 -7.63 13.23 6.01
C ALA A 115 -8.27 13.76 4.72
N ARG A 116 -8.12 15.06 4.43
CA ARG A 116 -8.61 15.67 3.18
C ARG A 116 -7.79 15.23 1.97
N ILE A 117 -6.47 15.13 2.11
CA ILE A 117 -5.59 14.61 1.06
C ILE A 117 -5.95 13.15 0.76
N GLU A 118 -6.12 12.31 1.78
CA GLU A 118 -6.54 10.91 1.62
C GLU A 118 -7.91 10.82 0.94
N ALA A 119 -8.88 11.65 1.34
CA ALA A 119 -10.18 11.71 0.70
C ALA A 119 -10.08 12.10 -0.79
N PHE A 120 -9.23 13.08 -1.13
CA PHE A 120 -8.96 13.47 -2.51
C PHE A 120 -8.38 12.29 -3.32
N LEU A 121 -7.35 11.62 -2.80
CA LEU A 121 -6.71 10.49 -3.45
C LEU A 121 -7.67 9.30 -3.64
N LYS A 122 -8.46 8.98 -2.61
CA LYS A 122 -9.49 7.94 -2.68
C LYS A 122 -10.56 8.27 -3.72
N ALA A 123 -11.01 9.53 -3.78
CA ALA A 123 -11.97 9.96 -4.80
C ALA A 123 -11.39 9.79 -6.20
N ARG A 124 -10.12 10.19 -6.40
CA ARG A 124 -9.42 10.02 -7.67
C ARG A 124 -9.24 8.53 -8.04
N ALA A 125 -8.86 7.70 -7.07
CA ALA A 125 -8.71 6.25 -7.25
C ALA A 125 -10.04 5.57 -7.64
N LYS A 126 -11.15 5.97 -7.00
CA LYS A 126 -12.51 5.46 -7.29
C LYS A 126 -12.97 5.77 -8.71
N ILE A 127 -12.44 6.82 -9.33
CA ILE A 127 -12.75 7.19 -10.71
C ILE A 127 -11.80 6.45 -11.67
N LEU A 128 -10.49 6.55 -11.46
CA LEU A 128 -9.50 6.11 -12.44
C LEU A 128 -9.28 4.58 -12.46
N LEU A 129 -9.15 3.94 -11.31
CA LEU A 129 -8.78 2.51 -11.26
C LEU A 129 -9.89 1.60 -11.84
N PRO A 130 -11.19 1.81 -11.56
CA PRO A 130 -12.24 1.02 -12.19
C PRO A 130 -12.33 1.19 -13.70
N VAL A 131 -12.12 2.42 -14.21
CA VAL A 131 -12.10 2.69 -15.66
C VAL A 131 -10.93 1.95 -16.32
N LEU A 132 -9.75 1.99 -15.70
CA LEU A 132 -8.58 1.29 -16.20
C LEU A 132 -8.77 -0.24 -16.17
N ALA A 133 -9.37 -0.77 -15.10
CA ALA A 133 -9.69 -2.19 -14.99
C ALA A 133 -10.71 -2.65 -16.04
N LYS A 134 -11.75 -1.84 -16.29
CA LYS A 134 -12.73 -2.13 -17.34
C LYS A 134 -12.08 -2.17 -18.72
N LYS A 135 -11.26 -1.17 -19.06
CA LYS A 135 -10.51 -1.13 -20.32
C LYS A 135 -9.68 -2.41 -20.53
N TRP A 136 -8.91 -2.83 -19.53
CA TRP A 136 -8.08 -4.03 -19.66
C TRP A 136 -8.90 -5.32 -19.67
N SER A 137 -10.01 -5.36 -18.94
CA SER A 137 -10.97 -6.48 -18.99
C SER A 137 -11.52 -6.68 -20.40
N GLU A 138 -11.89 -5.59 -21.10
CA GLU A 138 -12.33 -5.63 -22.50
C GLU A 138 -11.21 -6.11 -23.45
N ILE A 139 -10.00 -5.58 -23.32
CA ILE A 139 -8.83 -5.97 -24.14
C ILE A 139 -8.47 -7.45 -23.93
N MET A 140 -8.52 -7.93 -22.70
CA MET A 140 -8.15 -9.30 -22.33
C MET A 140 -9.32 -10.29 -22.49
N GLN A 141 -10.52 -9.81 -22.83
CA GLN A 141 -11.77 -10.59 -22.82
C GLN A 141 -11.98 -11.32 -21.47
N ALA A 142 -11.63 -10.65 -20.37
CA ALA A 142 -11.59 -11.21 -19.03
C ALA A 142 -12.62 -10.52 -18.12
N GLU A 143 -13.88 -10.98 -18.17
CA GLU A 143 -14.97 -10.34 -17.43
C GLU A 143 -14.86 -10.56 -15.91
N PHE A 144 -15.02 -9.50 -15.12
CA PHE A 144 -15.03 -9.58 -13.65
C PHE A 144 -16.41 -9.20 -13.10
N SER A 145 -16.78 -9.80 -11.95
CA SER A 145 -18.11 -9.59 -11.36
C SER A 145 -18.24 -8.24 -10.66
N ARG A 146 -17.16 -7.79 -10.01
CA ARG A 146 -17.06 -6.47 -9.37
C ARG A 146 -15.63 -6.08 -9.10
N ILE A 147 -15.40 -4.78 -8.97
CA ILE A 147 -14.14 -4.21 -8.48
C ILE A 147 -14.38 -3.48 -7.16
N THR A 148 -13.49 -3.71 -6.18
CA THR A 148 -13.52 -3.01 -4.90
C THR A 148 -12.18 -2.37 -4.59
N LEU A 149 -12.20 -1.17 -4.03
CA LEU A 149 -10.99 -0.50 -3.56
C LEU A 149 -10.88 -0.63 -2.04
N ARG A 150 -9.74 -1.12 -1.56
CA ARG A 150 -9.44 -1.28 -0.13
C ARG A 150 -8.09 -0.68 0.22
N ASP A 151 -7.82 -0.55 1.51
CA ASP A 151 -6.56 -0.05 2.02
C ASP A 151 -5.74 -1.19 2.67
N THR A 152 -5.29 -2.16 1.87
CA THR A 152 -4.61 -3.34 2.41
C THR A 152 -3.11 -3.10 2.60
N LYS A 153 -2.53 -3.71 3.64
CA LYS A 153 -1.10 -3.56 3.97
C LYS A 153 -0.20 -4.59 3.28
N SER A 154 -0.75 -5.71 2.82
CA SER A 154 0.03 -6.88 2.40
C SER A 154 0.01 -7.16 0.90
N ARG A 155 -0.86 -6.49 0.14
CA ARG A 155 -1.04 -6.74 -1.30
C ARG A 155 -1.56 -5.51 -2.02
N TRP A 156 -1.26 -5.45 -3.32
CA TRP A 156 -1.73 -4.39 -4.21
C TRP A 156 -3.04 -4.74 -4.90
N GLY A 157 -3.33 -6.04 -5.07
CA GLY A 157 -4.61 -6.53 -5.53
C GLY A 157 -4.90 -7.95 -5.04
N SER A 158 -6.09 -8.45 -5.41
CA SER A 158 -6.43 -9.88 -5.39
C SER A 158 -7.65 -10.14 -6.27
N CYS A 159 -7.68 -11.31 -6.90
CA CYS A 159 -8.85 -11.90 -7.53
C CYS A 159 -9.32 -13.15 -6.75
N ASN A 160 -10.61 -13.42 -6.74
CA ASN A 160 -11.17 -14.64 -6.13
C ASN A 160 -11.94 -15.49 -7.16
N THR A 161 -12.35 -16.69 -6.76
CA THR A 161 -13.08 -17.64 -7.62
C THR A 161 -14.47 -17.13 -8.05
N GLN A 162 -15.03 -16.14 -7.35
CA GLN A 162 -16.26 -15.44 -7.76
C GLN A 162 -16.00 -14.28 -8.72
N ARG A 163 -14.80 -14.24 -9.34
CA ARG A 163 -14.37 -13.22 -10.30
C ARG A 163 -14.41 -11.80 -9.75
N ALA A 164 -14.32 -11.64 -8.42
CA ALA A 164 -14.31 -10.33 -7.78
C ALA A 164 -12.87 -9.85 -7.62
N ILE A 165 -12.58 -8.67 -8.14
CA ILE A 165 -11.28 -8.02 -8.02
C ILE A 165 -11.30 -7.03 -6.86
N MET A 166 -10.23 -7.05 -6.08
CA MET A 166 -9.91 -6.03 -5.09
C MET A 166 -8.60 -5.38 -5.47
N LEU A 167 -8.56 -4.05 -5.47
CA LEU A 167 -7.35 -3.26 -5.66
C LEU A 167 -7.09 -2.40 -4.42
N ASN A 168 -5.81 -2.14 -4.17
CA ASN A 168 -5.40 -1.15 -3.19
C ASN A 168 -5.58 0.25 -3.77
N TRP A 169 -6.36 1.12 -3.11
CA TRP A 169 -6.59 2.50 -3.62
C TRP A 169 -5.28 3.28 -3.77
N ARG A 170 -4.25 2.97 -2.97
CA ARG A 170 -2.92 3.61 -3.01
C ARG A 170 -2.18 3.38 -4.34
N LEU A 171 -2.67 2.48 -5.20
CA LEU A 171 -2.19 2.38 -6.59
C LEU A 171 -2.36 3.69 -7.37
N ILE A 172 -3.27 4.57 -6.96
CA ILE A 172 -3.41 5.91 -7.56
C ILE A 172 -2.15 6.76 -7.45
N LEU A 173 -1.24 6.43 -6.52
CA LEU A 173 0.05 7.11 -6.36
C LEU A 173 1.09 6.56 -7.34
N ALA A 174 0.91 5.34 -7.85
CA ALA A 174 1.88 4.68 -8.70
C ALA A 174 1.81 5.18 -10.17
N PRO A 175 2.90 5.08 -10.95
CA PRO A 175 2.87 5.34 -12.38
C PRO A 175 1.82 4.49 -13.08
N LYS A 176 1.24 5.02 -14.16
CA LYS A 176 0.19 4.33 -14.92
C LYS A 176 0.58 2.89 -15.32
N ALA A 177 1.80 2.67 -15.82
CA ALA A 177 2.28 1.33 -16.19
C ALA A 177 2.23 0.33 -15.01
N VAL A 178 2.50 0.79 -13.79
CA VAL A 178 2.41 -0.03 -12.58
C VAL A 178 0.96 -0.32 -12.21
N GLN A 179 0.06 0.66 -12.37
CA GLN A 179 -1.38 0.46 -12.18
C GLN A 179 -1.92 -0.58 -13.16
N GLU A 180 -1.56 -0.47 -14.44
CA GLU A 180 -1.91 -1.39 -15.51
C GLU A 180 -1.38 -2.79 -15.24
N TYR A 181 -0.11 -2.92 -14.84
CA TYR A 181 0.49 -4.20 -14.47
C TYR A 181 -0.31 -4.92 -13.36
N VAL A 182 -0.64 -4.23 -12.27
CA VAL A 182 -1.38 -4.87 -11.17
C VAL A 182 -2.79 -5.27 -11.62
N ILE A 183 -3.45 -4.43 -12.40
CA ILE A 183 -4.77 -4.75 -12.96
C ILE A 183 -4.72 -5.98 -13.87
N ILE A 184 -3.75 -6.03 -14.78
CA ILE A 184 -3.54 -7.16 -15.69
C ILE A 184 -3.26 -8.43 -14.89
N HIS A 185 -2.42 -8.36 -13.85
CA HIS A 185 -2.15 -9.48 -12.96
C HIS A 185 -3.44 -10.04 -12.33
N GLU A 186 -4.29 -9.17 -11.79
CA GLU A 186 -5.56 -9.62 -11.19
C GLU A 186 -6.56 -10.14 -12.23
N LEU A 187 -6.57 -9.59 -13.44
CA LEU A 187 -7.42 -10.08 -14.54
C LEU A 187 -6.94 -11.43 -15.06
N SER A 188 -5.63 -11.66 -15.16
CA SER A 188 -5.05 -12.95 -15.56
C SER A 188 -5.46 -14.08 -14.61
N HIS A 189 -5.75 -13.76 -13.34
CA HIS A 189 -6.28 -14.75 -12.39
C HIS A 189 -7.68 -15.27 -12.73
N LEU A 190 -8.44 -14.59 -13.60
CA LEU A 190 -9.73 -15.08 -14.10
C LEU A 190 -9.57 -16.28 -15.04
N THR A 191 -8.40 -16.44 -15.64
CA THR A 191 -8.04 -17.57 -16.51
C THR A 191 -7.17 -18.59 -15.77
N HIS A 192 -6.18 -18.12 -15.00
CA HIS A 192 -5.23 -18.98 -14.28
C HIS A 192 -5.12 -18.60 -12.80
N PHE A 193 -5.66 -19.43 -11.90
CA PHE A 193 -5.66 -19.16 -10.45
C PHE A 193 -4.33 -19.42 -9.74
N ASN A 194 -3.33 -19.95 -10.45
CA ASN A 194 -1.97 -20.15 -9.95
C ASN A 194 -0.98 -19.30 -10.75
N HIS A 195 0.22 -19.07 -10.19
CA HIS A 195 1.30 -18.34 -10.86
C HIS A 195 2.15 -19.26 -11.75
N SER A 196 1.49 -20.10 -12.57
CA SER A 196 2.13 -21.02 -13.51
C SER A 196 2.87 -20.27 -14.64
N PRO A 197 3.71 -20.97 -15.44
CA PRO A 197 4.26 -20.38 -16.66
C PRO A 197 3.20 -19.77 -17.59
N ASP A 198 2.04 -20.43 -17.75
CA ASP A 198 0.93 -19.93 -18.57
C ASP A 198 0.33 -18.64 -18.02
N PHE A 199 0.18 -18.53 -16.69
CA PHE A 199 -0.24 -17.28 -16.05
C PHE A 199 0.73 -16.14 -16.38
N TRP A 200 2.03 -16.37 -16.25
CA TRP A 200 3.02 -15.33 -16.53
C TRP A 200 3.10 -15.00 -18.01
N ALA A 201 2.95 -15.98 -18.90
CA ALA A 201 2.85 -15.73 -20.33
C ALA A 201 1.64 -14.85 -20.65
N LEU A 202 0.50 -15.09 -20.03
CA LEU A 202 -0.70 -14.27 -20.18
C LEU A 202 -0.47 -12.83 -19.68
N VAL A 203 0.12 -12.67 -18.49
CA VAL A 203 0.47 -11.34 -17.96
C VAL A 203 1.43 -10.61 -18.89
N GLU A 204 2.49 -11.28 -19.36
CA GLU A 204 3.50 -10.72 -20.25
C GLU A 204 2.94 -10.40 -21.65
N ASN A 205 1.91 -11.10 -22.11
CA ASN A 205 1.25 -10.81 -23.38
C ASN A 205 0.50 -9.46 -23.37
N PHE A 206 -0.09 -9.09 -22.23
CA PHE A 206 -0.90 -7.88 -22.10
C PHE A 206 -0.17 -6.71 -21.44
N CYS A 207 0.88 -6.96 -20.65
CA CYS A 207 1.64 -5.87 -20.04
C CYS A 207 2.23 -4.93 -21.10
N PRO A 208 2.17 -3.60 -20.89
CA PRO A 208 2.94 -2.66 -21.71
C PRO A 208 4.42 -3.07 -21.72
N ASN A 209 5.06 -3.11 -22.89
CA ASN A 209 6.43 -3.60 -23.07
C ASN A 209 6.66 -5.06 -22.61
N GLY A 210 5.60 -5.86 -22.56
CA GLY A 210 5.57 -7.26 -22.21
C GLY A 210 6.36 -7.62 -20.94
N LYS A 211 7.27 -8.59 -21.07
CA LYS A 211 8.13 -9.06 -19.97
C LYS A 211 8.99 -7.96 -19.33
N ILE A 212 9.45 -7.00 -20.12
CA ILE A 212 10.28 -5.89 -19.63
C ILE A 212 9.42 -5.01 -18.72
N GLY A 213 8.27 -4.53 -19.20
CA GLY A 213 7.40 -3.66 -18.42
C GLY A 213 6.81 -4.35 -17.19
N ARG A 214 6.55 -5.67 -17.25
CA ARG A 214 6.21 -6.47 -16.07
C ARG A 214 7.30 -6.37 -15.00
N LYS A 215 8.55 -6.70 -15.36
CA LYS A 215 9.69 -6.70 -14.42
C LYS A 215 9.98 -5.30 -13.86
N GLU A 216 9.87 -4.26 -14.69
CA GLU A 216 10.02 -2.88 -14.25
C GLU A 216 8.94 -2.50 -13.23
N SER A 217 7.70 -2.91 -13.46
CA SER A 217 6.59 -2.65 -12.54
C SER A 217 6.74 -3.38 -11.21
N GLU A 218 7.17 -4.64 -11.22
CA GLU A 218 7.51 -5.40 -10.01
C GLU A 218 8.65 -4.74 -9.22
N LYS A 219 9.72 -4.34 -9.92
CA LYS A 219 10.85 -3.63 -9.32
C LYS A 219 10.41 -2.30 -8.71
N TRP A 220 9.55 -1.56 -9.41
CA TRP A 220 9.02 -0.30 -8.91
C TRP A 220 8.18 -0.50 -7.64
N LEU A 221 7.26 -1.48 -7.61
CA LEU A 221 6.47 -1.77 -6.42
C LEU A 221 7.33 -2.24 -5.24
N LYS A 222 8.42 -2.97 -5.50
CA LYS A 222 9.39 -3.36 -4.47
C LYS A 222 10.08 -2.14 -3.87
N ASN A 223 10.45 -1.15 -4.69
CA ASN A 223 11.21 0.02 -4.27
C ASN A 223 10.33 1.11 -3.63
N TYR A 224 9.15 1.37 -4.19
CA TYR A 224 8.27 2.48 -3.80
C TYR A 224 7.04 2.04 -3.01
N GLY A 225 6.77 0.73 -2.87
CA GLY A 225 5.59 0.22 -2.18
C GLY A 225 5.48 0.70 -0.73
N ILE A 226 6.61 0.84 -0.02
CA ILE A 226 6.64 1.40 1.33
C ILE A 226 6.26 2.89 1.33
N LYS A 227 6.78 3.68 0.37
CA LYS A 227 6.42 5.11 0.22
C LYS A 227 4.91 5.27 0.02
N LEU A 228 4.31 4.45 -0.84
CA LEU A 228 2.87 4.44 -1.08
C LEU A 228 2.05 4.11 0.16
N GLN A 229 2.51 3.15 0.96
CA GLN A 229 1.85 2.77 2.21
C GLN A 229 1.95 3.87 3.27
N ARG A 230 2.95 4.76 3.17
CA ARG A 230 3.17 5.89 4.09
C ARG A 230 2.53 7.20 3.63
N THR A 231 2.11 7.30 2.37
CA THR A 231 1.45 8.52 1.87
C THR A 231 0.04 8.64 2.44
N VAL A 232 -0.17 9.56 3.38
CA VAL A 232 -1.43 9.86 4.11
C VAL A 232 -2.08 8.71 4.86
#